data_AF-A0A5Q4C3B6-F1
#
_entry.id   AF-A0A5Q4C3B6-F1
#
_cell.length_a   1.000
_cell.length_b   1.000
_cell.length_c   1.000
_cell.angle_alpha   90.00
_cell.angle_beta   90.00
_cell.angle_gamma   90.00
#
_symmetry.space_group_name_H-M   'P 1'
#
loop_
_entity.id
_entity.type
_entity.pdbx_description
1 polymer ?
#
loop_
_entity_poly.entity_id
_entity_poly.type
_entity_poly.pdbx_seq_one_letter_code
_entity_poly.pdbx_strand_id
1 'polypeptide(L)'
;MTSSAAPPADDSQRPLAESIAAATRSVHAKLNRLIIARLPLATPPHAADPSIYVSGLLHITPVYATFESLWRTIAESPQPSVTGVQRDAWPDLVSPEPNASFKHPAPLCERTRSILTALYLPGLMRSDRLRSDIGALTGWSPEIVEEQLKAVAEAGRLAEFTHHVKRTIEKKPHVLMAYSYILFMALFAGGRFIRAVLESAGPEFWGQVPAPIPPSQKSCQAHDPMTAVPSSTAMGPVDLMRGDHRTIRVGTKHSRHSLPLGFFHFATVLDGEDLKAEFKKRLSKSESLLTPQERNDIIQEAVCIFDNMLLLVGQLDDVCETNLEDGQREVEFMGLQARKAKYF
;
A
#
# COMPACT_ATOMS: atom_id res chain seq x y z
N MET A 1 21.14 43.34 28.58
CA MET A 1 20.39 42.96 27.36
C MET A 1 20.24 41.45 27.38
N THR A 2 19.17 40.95 27.98
CA THR A 2 18.86 39.52 28.05
C THR A 2 18.01 39.16 26.84
N SER A 3 18.58 38.36 25.94
CA SER A 3 17.91 37.85 24.75
C SER A 3 16.81 36.87 25.18
N SER A 4 15.56 37.24 24.95
CA SER A 4 14.40 36.38 25.21
C SER A 4 14.37 35.27 24.16
N ALA A 5 14.63 34.03 24.60
CA ALA A 5 14.41 32.85 23.77
C ALA A 5 12.93 32.78 23.38
N ALA A 6 12.66 32.62 22.08
CA ALA A 6 11.33 32.39 21.55
C ALA A 6 10.77 31.07 22.12
N PRO A 7 9.47 31.01 22.47
CA PRO A 7 8.86 29.77 22.93
C PRO A 7 8.84 28.74 21.79
N PRO A 8 8.92 27.43 22.09
CA PRO A 8 8.76 26.40 21.07
C PRO A 8 7.37 26.53 20.45
N ALA A 9 7.31 26.60 19.13
CA ALA A 9 6.06 26.65 18.38
C ALA A 9 5.18 25.46 18.78
N ASP A 10 3.92 25.76 19.09
CA ASP A 10 2.89 24.79 19.45
C ASP A 10 2.78 23.70 18.36
N ASP A 11 3.02 22.43 18.73
CA ASP A 11 2.98 21.27 17.81
C ASP A 11 1.60 21.11 17.13
N SER A 12 0.58 21.84 17.61
CA SER A 12 -0.76 21.94 17.02
C SER A 12 -0.79 22.63 15.63
N GLN A 13 0.23 23.43 15.27
CA GLN A 13 0.23 24.21 14.03
C GLN A 13 0.90 23.53 12.82
N ARG A 14 1.66 22.45 13.04
CA ARG A 14 2.36 21.76 11.94
C ARG A 14 1.35 21.02 11.05
N PRO A 15 1.50 20.95 9.71
CA PRO A 15 0.68 20.06 8.86
C PRO A 15 0.74 18.59 9.31
N LEU A 16 -0.33 17.82 9.10
CA LEU A 16 -0.43 16.41 9.52
C LEU A 16 0.66 15.56 8.87
N ALA A 17 0.85 15.73 7.57
CA ALA A 17 1.88 15.03 6.80
C ALA A 17 3.29 15.24 7.40
N GLU A 18 3.61 16.47 7.79
CA GLU A 18 4.90 16.79 8.42
C GLU A 18 5.00 16.23 9.83
N SER A 19 3.90 16.19 10.58
CA SER A 19 3.87 15.61 11.93
C SER A 19 4.05 14.11 11.90
N ILE A 20 3.41 13.42 10.95
CA ILE A 20 3.64 12.00 10.67
C ILE A 20 5.11 11.77 10.30
N ALA A 21 5.67 12.56 9.38
CA ALA A 21 7.06 12.41 8.96
C ALA A 21 8.06 12.67 10.10
N ALA A 22 7.76 13.62 11.00
CA ALA A 22 8.57 13.88 12.18
C ALA A 22 8.52 12.71 13.17
N ALA A 23 7.32 12.22 13.50
CA ALA A 23 7.13 11.13 14.45
C ALA A 23 7.71 9.79 13.97
N THR A 24 7.70 9.55 12.65
CA THR A 24 8.14 8.28 12.06
C THR A 24 9.58 8.30 11.55
N ARG A 25 10.31 9.42 11.67
CA ARG A 25 11.63 9.61 11.05
C ARG A 25 12.64 8.51 11.40
N SER A 26 12.77 8.18 12.69
CA SER A 26 13.75 7.21 13.19
C SER A 26 13.40 5.79 12.73
N VAL A 27 12.15 5.38 12.89
CA VAL A 27 11.67 4.05 12.51
C VAL A 27 11.66 3.87 10.98
N HIS A 28 11.31 4.91 10.21
CA HIS A 28 11.43 4.93 8.76
C HIS A 28 12.88 4.76 8.31
N ALA A 29 13.83 5.48 8.92
CA ALA A 29 15.25 5.34 8.58
C ALA A 29 15.76 3.91 8.83
N LYS A 30 15.33 3.28 9.94
CA LYS A 30 15.62 1.88 10.26
C LYS A 30 15.03 0.93 9.21
N LEU A 31 13.74 1.07 8.90
CA LEU A 31 13.06 0.23 7.91
C LEU A 31 13.70 0.38 6.52
N ASN A 32 13.94 1.62 6.08
CA ASN A 32 14.56 1.89 4.79
C ASN A 32 15.95 1.26 4.67
N ARG A 33 16.76 1.29 5.74
CA ARG A 33 18.06 0.59 5.75
C ARG A 33 17.90 -0.91 5.56
N LEU A 34 16.90 -1.53 6.18
CA LEU A 34 16.65 -2.96 6.04
C LEU A 34 16.17 -3.31 4.63
N ILE A 35 15.26 -2.52 4.06
CA ILE A 35 14.75 -2.71 2.69
C ILE A 35 15.89 -2.59 1.68
N ILE A 36 16.72 -1.54 1.76
CA ILE A 36 17.84 -1.33 0.83
C ILE A 36 18.84 -2.50 0.90
N ALA A 37 19.08 -3.05 2.10
CA ALA A 37 19.98 -4.18 2.28
C ALA A 37 19.43 -5.52 1.76
N ARG A 38 18.10 -5.67 1.63
CA ARG A 38 17.44 -6.92 1.21
C ARG A 38 17.00 -6.93 -0.24
N LEU A 39 16.73 -5.75 -0.80
CA LEU A 39 16.26 -5.63 -2.17
C LEU A 39 17.17 -6.34 -3.18
N PRO A 40 18.52 -6.24 -3.10
CA PRO A 40 19.39 -6.95 -4.03
C PRO A 40 19.30 -8.47 -3.92
N LEU A 41 18.96 -9.01 -2.74
CA LEU A 41 18.80 -10.45 -2.51
C LEU A 41 17.63 -11.04 -3.30
N ALA A 42 16.67 -10.21 -3.73
CA ALA A 42 15.54 -10.61 -4.56
C ALA A 42 15.79 -10.40 -6.07
N THR A 43 17.02 -10.05 -6.46
CA THR A 43 17.39 -9.76 -7.86
C THR A 43 18.74 -10.40 -8.23
N PRO A 44 19.07 -10.54 -9.54
CA PRO A 44 20.38 -11.00 -9.96
C PRO A 44 21.51 -10.07 -9.48
N PRO A 45 22.69 -10.61 -9.15
CA PRO A 45 23.09 -12.02 -9.28
C PRO A 45 22.72 -12.91 -8.06
N HIS A 46 22.08 -12.36 -7.02
CA HIS A 46 21.83 -13.09 -5.77
C HIS A 46 20.65 -14.05 -5.89
N ALA A 47 19.57 -13.63 -6.56
CA ALA A 47 18.45 -14.49 -6.91
C ALA A 47 18.59 -14.99 -8.34
N ALA A 48 18.40 -16.30 -8.54
CA ALA A 48 18.36 -16.91 -9.86
C ALA A 48 17.03 -16.64 -10.57
N ASP A 49 15.94 -16.60 -9.80
CA ASP A 49 14.55 -16.49 -10.27
C ASP A 49 13.72 -15.57 -9.34
N PRO A 50 12.48 -15.17 -9.71
CA PRO A 50 11.73 -14.17 -8.95
C PRO A 50 10.98 -14.72 -7.72
N SER A 51 11.23 -15.96 -7.27
CA SER A 51 10.52 -16.59 -6.15
C SER A 51 10.58 -15.79 -4.84
N ILE A 52 11.74 -15.25 -4.47
CA ILE A 52 11.91 -14.41 -3.26
C ILE A 52 11.06 -13.14 -3.36
N TYR A 53 11.03 -12.50 -4.53
CA TYR A 53 10.20 -11.32 -4.76
C TYR A 53 8.71 -11.64 -4.62
N VAL A 54 8.26 -12.76 -5.19
CA VAL A 54 6.86 -13.23 -5.08
C VAL A 54 6.49 -13.51 -3.61
N SER A 55 7.38 -14.13 -2.83
CA SER A 55 7.17 -14.32 -1.38
C SER A 55 6.93 -12.97 -0.67
N GLY A 56 7.72 -11.95 -1.00
CA GLY A 56 7.49 -10.58 -0.53
C GLY A 56 6.11 -10.02 -0.93
N LEU A 57 5.68 -10.26 -2.18
CA LEU A 57 4.35 -9.84 -2.64
C LEU A 57 3.22 -10.54 -1.88
N LEU A 58 3.34 -11.85 -1.60
CA LEU A 58 2.35 -12.59 -0.81
C LEU A 58 2.18 -12.01 0.60
N HIS A 59 3.22 -11.44 1.18
CA HIS A 59 3.16 -10.86 2.54
C HIS A 59 2.67 -9.41 2.56
N ILE A 60 3.01 -8.60 1.55
CA ILE A 60 2.55 -7.20 1.50
C ILE A 60 1.09 -7.08 1.04
N THR A 61 0.62 -8.02 0.23
CA THR A 61 -0.73 -7.98 -0.37
C THR A 61 -1.86 -7.98 0.67
N PRO A 62 -1.85 -8.85 1.71
CA PRO A 62 -2.88 -8.82 2.75
C PRO A 62 -2.92 -7.50 3.52
N VAL A 63 -1.79 -6.79 3.67
CA VAL A 63 -1.75 -5.47 4.31
C VAL A 63 -2.56 -4.47 3.47
N TYR A 64 -2.27 -4.36 2.16
CA TYR A 64 -3.02 -3.48 1.26
C TYR A 64 -4.49 -3.89 1.16
N ALA A 65 -4.76 -5.17 0.95
CA ALA A 65 -6.14 -5.68 0.83
C ALA A 65 -6.98 -5.38 2.07
N THR A 66 -6.38 -5.44 3.26
CA THR A 66 -7.10 -5.21 4.51
C THR A 66 -7.56 -3.76 4.63
N PHE A 67 -6.66 -2.77 4.52
CA PHE A 67 -7.09 -1.38 4.70
C PHE A 67 -7.88 -0.86 3.49
N GLU A 68 -7.58 -1.32 2.27
CA GLU A 68 -8.31 -0.90 1.06
C GLU A 68 -9.75 -1.39 1.06
N SER A 69 -10.00 -2.63 1.50
CA SER A 69 -11.37 -3.16 1.63
C SER A 69 -12.18 -2.38 2.68
N LEU A 70 -11.59 -2.13 3.85
CA LEU A 70 -12.23 -1.32 4.90
C LEU A 70 -12.53 0.10 4.41
N TRP A 71 -11.60 0.72 3.68
CA TRP A 71 -11.81 2.05 3.11
C TRP A 71 -12.93 2.05 2.08
N ARG A 72 -12.93 1.06 1.18
CA ARG A 72 -13.97 0.89 0.17
C ARG A 72 -15.36 0.80 0.83
N THR A 73 -15.51 -0.02 1.86
CA THR A 73 -16.77 -0.13 2.62
C THR A 73 -17.22 1.22 3.20
N ILE A 74 -16.30 2.01 3.76
CA ILE A 74 -16.63 3.34 4.28
C ILE A 74 -17.05 4.31 3.16
N ALA A 75 -16.34 4.28 2.03
CA ALA A 75 -16.55 5.20 0.91
C ALA A 75 -17.85 4.89 0.12
N GLU A 76 -18.22 3.61 0.01
CA GLU A 76 -19.38 3.13 -0.74
C GLU A 76 -20.65 2.98 0.11
N SER A 77 -20.54 3.05 1.45
CA SER A 77 -21.70 2.97 2.34
C SER A 77 -22.73 4.07 2.02
N PRO A 78 -24.01 3.72 1.76
CA PRO A 78 -25.06 4.70 1.59
C PRO A 78 -25.15 5.61 2.82
N GLN A 79 -25.19 6.92 2.59
CA GLN A 79 -25.57 7.87 3.63
C GLN A 79 -27.04 7.59 4.01
N PRO A 80 -27.41 7.52 5.30
CA PRO A 80 -28.80 7.50 5.68
C PRO A 80 -29.45 8.79 5.17
N SER A 81 -30.28 8.68 4.13
CA SER A 81 -31.03 9.81 3.60
C SER A 81 -31.94 10.33 4.71
N VAL A 82 -31.72 11.56 5.13
CA VAL A 82 -32.70 12.33 5.92
C VAL A 82 -33.84 12.71 4.97
N THR A 83 -34.64 11.74 4.56
CA THR A 83 -35.95 11.98 3.97
C THR A 83 -36.97 11.83 5.07
N GLY A 84 -37.25 12.94 5.73
CA GLY A 84 -38.35 13.06 6.67
C GLY A 84 -39.67 12.71 5.99
N VAL A 85 -40.35 11.72 6.54
CA VAL A 85 -41.81 11.70 6.61
C VAL A 85 -42.16 11.24 8.01
N GLN A 86 -42.52 12.19 8.87
CA GLN A 86 -43.35 11.91 10.03
C GLN A 86 -44.59 11.16 9.52
N ARG A 87 -44.70 9.87 9.84
CA ARG A 87 -46.00 9.20 9.89
C ARG A 87 -46.32 8.95 11.34
N ASP A 88 -47.13 9.85 11.87
CA ASP A 88 -47.98 9.59 13.01
C ASP A 88 -48.80 8.32 12.75
N ALA A 89 -48.65 7.27 13.58
CA ALA A 89 -49.76 6.44 14.05
C ALA A 89 -49.34 5.34 15.05
N TRP A 90 -49.62 5.63 16.33
CA TRP A 90 -50.19 4.79 17.39
C TRP A 90 -49.32 3.76 18.16
N PRO A 91 -49.44 3.73 19.52
CA PRO A 91 -48.72 2.80 20.38
C PRO A 91 -49.57 1.55 20.69
N ASP A 92 -48.99 0.36 20.57
CA ASP A 92 -49.56 -0.83 21.20
C ASP A 92 -48.50 -1.67 21.91
N LEU A 93 -48.87 -2.08 23.12
CA LEU A 93 -48.06 -2.72 24.16
C LEU A 93 -47.92 -4.22 23.92
N VAL A 94 -46.68 -4.74 23.83
CA VAL A 94 -46.34 -6.12 24.27
C VAL A 94 -44.90 -6.17 24.82
N SER A 95 -44.77 -6.85 25.97
CA SER A 95 -43.67 -6.98 26.93
C SER A 95 -42.40 -7.77 26.46
N PRO A 96 -41.32 -7.87 27.27
CA PRO A 96 -39.94 -7.97 26.81
C PRO A 96 -39.38 -9.41 26.78
N GLU A 97 -38.55 -9.69 25.78
CA GLU A 97 -37.63 -10.84 25.76
C GLU A 97 -36.18 -10.32 25.87
N PRO A 98 -35.36 -10.81 26.82
CA PRO A 98 -34.02 -10.34 27.02
C PRO A 98 -33.04 -11.30 26.33
N ASN A 99 -32.64 -11.06 25.08
CA ASN A 99 -31.40 -11.68 24.59
C ASN A 99 -30.85 -11.08 23.30
N ALA A 100 -29.52 -11.11 23.24
CA ALA A 100 -28.63 -10.65 22.18
C ALA A 100 -28.56 -9.12 22.00
N SER A 101 -27.82 -8.48 22.91
CA SER A 101 -27.09 -7.25 22.58
C SER A 101 -26.10 -7.56 21.43
N PHE A 102 -26.60 -7.54 20.20
CA PHE A 102 -25.77 -7.23 19.05
C PHE A 102 -25.33 -5.79 19.27
N LYS A 103 -24.12 -5.61 19.79
CA LYS A 103 -23.45 -4.32 19.83
C LYS A 103 -23.28 -3.89 18.38
N HIS A 104 -24.26 -3.20 17.82
CA HIS A 104 -24.07 -2.47 16.59
C HIS A 104 -22.89 -1.54 16.83
N PRO A 105 -21.83 -1.59 15.99
CA PRO A 105 -20.75 -0.62 16.05
C PRO A 105 -21.38 0.77 16.07
N ALA A 106 -20.90 1.65 16.95
CA ALA A 106 -21.39 3.01 17.01
C ALA A 106 -21.34 3.61 15.59
N PRO A 107 -22.42 4.25 15.12
CA PRO A 107 -22.47 4.74 13.75
C PRO A 107 -21.29 5.68 13.50
N LEU A 108 -20.52 5.38 12.44
CA LEU A 108 -19.36 6.20 12.04
C LEU A 108 -19.80 7.66 11.93
N CYS A 109 -19.10 8.57 12.61
CA CYS A 109 -19.47 9.98 12.58
C CYS A 109 -19.38 10.52 11.16
N GLU A 110 -20.34 11.37 10.78
CA GLU A 110 -20.49 11.87 9.41
C GLU A 110 -19.27 12.65 8.92
N ARG A 111 -18.62 13.38 9.84
CA ARG A 111 -17.38 14.12 9.57
C ARG A 111 -16.24 13.19 9.15
N THR A 112 -15.98 12.13 9.91
CA THR A 112 -14.91 11.17 9.59
C THR A 112 -15.21 10.43 8.29
N ARG A 113 -16.48 10.04 8.06
CA ARG A 113 -16.89 9.47 6.78
C ARG A 113 -16.60 10.42 5.62
N SER A 114 -17.01 11.68 5.73
CA SER A 114 -16.77 12.71 4.70
C SER A 114 -15.29 12.91 4.40
N ILE A 115 -14.43 12.95 5.43
CA ILE A 115 -12.97 13.04 5.28
C ILE A 115 -12.43 11.83 4.50
N LEU A 116 -12.79 10.62 4.91
CA LEU A 116 -12.28 9.39 4.30
C LEU A 116 -12.80 9.20 2.87
N THR A 117 -14.06 9.52 2.60
CA THR A 117 -14.63 9.50 1.25
C THR A 117 -13.94 10.53 0.35
N ALA A 118 -13.67 11.74 0.85
CA ALA A 118 -12.95 12.76 0.08
C ALA A 118 -11.54 12.29 -0.30
N LEU A 119 -10.83 11.61 0.60
CA LEU A 119 -9.47 11.10 0.36
C LEU A 119 -9.42 9.88 -0.55
N TYR A 120 -10.54 9.17 -0.75
CA TYR A 120 -10.58 7.96 -1.56
C TYR A 120 -10.32 8.26 -3.04
N LEU A 121 -9.29 7.62 -3.58
CA LEU A 121 -8.88 7.71 -4.98
C LEU A 121 -8.71 6.29 -5.53
N PRO A 122 -9.66 5.78 -6.35
CA PRO A 122 -9.58 4.43 -6.90
C PRO A 122 -8.27 4.13 -7.64
N GLY A 123 -7.68 5.14 -8.30
CA GLY A 123 -6.40 5.03 -9.00
C GLY A 123 -5.20 4.72 -8.10
N LEU A 124 -5.30 4.96 -6.78
CA LEU A 124 -4.23 4.62 -5.82
C LEU A 124 -4.27 3.14 -5.42
N MET A 125 -5.42 2.47 -5.48
CA MET A 125 -5.60 1.12 -4.94
C MET A 125 -4.64 0.13 -5.60
N ARG A 126 -3.99 -0.71 -4.79
CA ARG A 126 -2.89 -1.61 -5.19
C ARG A 126 -3.23 -3.08 -5.06
N SER A 127 -4.23 -3.45 -4.27
CA SER A 127 -4.52 -4.87 -3.97
C SER A 127 -4.75 -5.71 -5.24
N ASP A 128 -5.48 -5.17 -6.22
CA ASP A 128 -5.75 -5.88 -7.47
C ASP A 128 -4.51 -5.97 -8.36
N ARG A 129 -3.64 -4.96 -8.33
CA ARG A 129 -2.35 -4.96 -9.04
C ARG A 129 -1.41 -6.01 -8.46
N LEU A 130 -1.34 -6.09 -7.14
CA LEU A 130 -0.57 -7.09 -6.43
C LEU A 130 -1.02 -8.52 -6.74
N ARG A 131 -2.34 -8.79 -6.70
CA ARG A 131 -2.89 -10.09 -7.11
C ARG A 131 -2.55 -10.43 -8.56
N SER A 132 -2.67 -9.46 -9.46
CA SER A 132 -2.33 -9.63 -10.87
C SER A 132 -0.83 -9.91 -11.07
N ASP A 133 0.05 -9.23 -10.34
CA ASP A 133 1.50 -9.44 -10.42
C ASP A 133 1.87 -10.84 -9.92
N ILE A 134 1.29 -11.28 -8.78
CA ILE A 134 1.50 -12.65 -8.25
C ILE A 134 1.04 -13.69 -9.27
N GLY A 135 -0.16 -13.55 -9.83
CA GLY A 135 -0.67 -14.48 -10.85
C GLY A 135 0.22 -14.53 -12.10
N ALA A 136 0.66 -13.37 -12.59
CA ALA A 136 1.53 -13.27 -13.76
C ALA A 136 2.92 -13.91 -13.52
N LEU A 137 3.48 -13.75 -12.32
CA LEU A 137 4.79 -14.31 -11.96
C LEU A 137 4.76 -15.82 -11.71
N THR A 138 3.67 -16.34 -11.14
CA THR A 138 3.58 -17.73 -10.68
C THR A 138 2.86 -18.65 -11.66
N GLY A 139 2.07 -18.10 -12.57
CA GLY A 139 1.13 -18.86 -13.39
C GLY A 139 -0.07 -19.40 -12.60
N TRP A 140 -0.28 -18.97 -11.36
CA TRP A 140 -1.40 -19.40 -10.54
C TRP A 140 -2.73 -18.79 -10.99
N SER A 141 -3.80 -19.58 -10.89
CA SER A 141 -5.15 -19.07 -11.10
C SER A 141 -5.55 -18.10 -9.96
N PRO A 142 -6.53 -17.21 -10.19
CA PRO A 142 -7.00 -16.29 -9.15
C PRO A 142 -7.40 -16.97 -7.84
N GLU A 143 -7.96 -18.18 -7.93
CA GLU A 143 -8.38 -18.99 -6.77
C GLU A 143 -7.17 -19.45 -5.95
N ILE A 144 -6.10 -19.90 -6.62
CA ILE A 144 -4.86 -20.30 -5.95
C ILE A 144 -4.18 -19.08 -5.33
N VAL A 145 -4.16 -17.93 -6.03
CA VAL A 145 -3.60 -16.70 -5.46
C VAL A 145 -4.32 -16.34 -4.16
N GLU A 146 -5.65 -16.36 -4.14
CA GLU A 146 -6.41 -16.04 -2.93
C GLU A 146 -6.24 -17.09 -1.81
N GLU A 147 -6.16 -18.38 -2.16
CA GLU A 147 -5.83 -19.45 -1.20
C GLU A 147 -4.47 -19.19 -0.53
N GLN A 148 -3.44 -18.86 -1.30
CA GLN A 148 -2.10 -18.61 -0.79
C GLN A 148 -2.04 -17.32 0.04
N LEU A 149 -2.70 -16.24 -0.41
CA LEU A 149 -2.81 -15.01 0.37
C LEU A 149 -3.48 -15.24 1.73
N LYS A 150 -4.55 -16.05 1.75
CA LYS A 150 -5.23 -16.41 2.99
C LYS A 150 -4.33 -17.24 3.90
N ALA A 151 -3.68 -18.27 3.37
CA ALA A 151 -2.78 -19.12 4.14
C ALA A 151 -1.64 -18.32 4.81
N VAL A 152 -1.01 -17.39 4.08
CA VAL A 152 0.08 -16.55 4.63
C VAL A 152 -0.45 -15.53 5.64
N ALA A 153 -1.69 -15.06 5.50
CA ALA A 153 -2.31 -14.10 6.41
C ALA A 153 -2.86 -14.71 7.71
N GLU A 154 -2.91 -16.03 7.84
CA GLU A 154 -3.49 -16.72 9.01
C GLU A 154 -2.55 -16.85 10.21
N ALA A 155 -1.23 -16.72 10.02
CA ALA A 155 -0.25 -16.88 11.10
C ALA A 155 0.87 -15.82 11.09
N GLY A 156 1.58 -15.74 12.22
CA GLY A 156 2.78 -14.90 12.37
C GLY A 156 2.50 -13.40 12.52
N ARG A 157 3.53 -12.60 12.27
CA ARG A 157 3.49 -11.13 12.33
C ARG A 157 2.54 -10.52 11.31
N LEU A 158 2.38 -11.16 10.14
CA LEU A 158 1.40 -10.69 9.16
C LEU A 158 -0.05 -10.81 9.69
N ALA A 159 -0.39 -11.93 10.34
CA ALA A 159 -1.69 -12.09 10.97
C ALA A 159 -1.90 -11.05 12.06
N GLU A 160 -0.92 -10.85 12.96
CA GLU A 160 -0.98 -9.81 14.00
C GLU A 160 -1.22 -8.42 13.40
N PHE A 161 -0.50 -8.09 12.32
CA PHE A 161 -0.61 -6.80 11.66
C PHE A 161 -2.00 -6.62 11.03
N THR A 162 -2.48 -7.57 10.21
CA THR A 162 -3.79 -7.45 9.56
C THR A 162 -4.95 -7.40 10.57
N HIS A 163 -4.85 -8.15 11.69
CA HIS A 163 -5.81 -8.06 12.79
C HIS A 163 -5.77 -6.70 13.50
N HIS A 164 -4.57 -6.14 13.69
CA HIS A 164 -4.40 -4.79 14.22
C HIS A 164 -5.07 -3.76 13.31
N VAL A 165 -4.81 -3.78 11.99
CA VAL A 165 -5.43 -2.88 11.01
C VAL A 165 -6.96 -2.92 11.13
N LYS A 166 -7.56 -4.12 11.09
CA LYS A 166 -9.01 -4.30 11.20
C LYS A 166 -9.55 -3.71 12.49
N ARG A 167 -8.97 -4.10 13.63
CA ARG A 167 -9.41 -3.68 14.97
C ARG A 167 -9.27 -2.18 15.18
N THR A 168 -8.17 -1.58 14.74
CA THR A 168 -7.90 -0.16 14.95
C THR A 168 -8.78 0.70 14.07
N ILE A 169 -8.95 0.37 12.79
CA ILE A 169 -9.86 1.10 11.88
C ILE A 169 -11.32 0.96 12.31
N GLU A 170 -11.76 -0.23 12.76
CA GLU A 170 -13.12 -0.43 13.27
C GLU A 170 -13.42 0.47 14.48
N LYS A 171 -12.46 0.60 15.41
CA LYS A 171 -12.61 1.43 16.62
C LYS A 171 -12.37 2.91 16.39
N LYS A 172 -11.45 3.25 15.48
CA LYS A 172 -10.95 4.60 15.22
C LYS A 172 -10.80 4.82 13.70
N PRO A 173 -11.90 4.99 12.96
CA PRO A 173 -11.88 5.01 11.49
C PRO A 173 -10.95 6.08 10.89
N HIS A 174 -10.79 7.21 11.56
CA HIS A 174 -9.89 8.31 11.15
C HIS A 174 -8.44 7.87 10.99
N VAL A 175 -7.98 6.83 11.70
CA VAL A 175 -6.60 6.34 11.60
C VAL A 175 -6.27 5.72 10.24
N LEU A 176 -7.29 5.43 9.42
CA LEU A 176 -7.11 5.01 8.02
C LEU A 176 -6.28 6.05 7.23
N MET A 177 -6.36 7.32 7.61
CA MET A 177 -5.51 8.38 7.06
C MET A 177 -4.00 8.08 7.21
N ALA A 178 -3.57 7.42 8.29
CA ALA A 178 -2.19 6.99 8.47
C ALA A 178 -1.79 5.93 7.44
N TYR A 179 -2.59 4.88 7.27
CA TYR A 179 -2.37 3.81 6.30
C TYR A 179 -2.29 4.35 4.87
N SER A 180 -3.28 5.15 4.48
CA SER A 180 -3.34 5.74 3.14
C SER A 180 -2.15 6.66 2.85
N TYR A 181 -1.74 7.49 3.83
CA TYR A 181 -0.59 8.36 3.65
C TYR A 181 0.71 7.55 3.60
N ILE A 182 1.00 6.72 4.59
CA ILE A 182 2.28 5.99 4.68
C ILE A 182 2.46 5.03 3.50
N LEU A 183 1.47 4.16 3.25
CA LEU A 183 1.62 3.08 2.28
C LEU A 183 1.58 3.56 0.84
N PHE A 184 0.82 4.60 0.50
CA PHE A 184 0.85 5.15 -0.86
C PHE A 184 1.98 6.15 -1.07
N MET A 185 2.29 7.03 -0.12
CA MET A 185 3.38 8.00 -0.31
C MET A 185 4.74 7.33 -0.39
N ALA A 186 4.93 6.18 0.26
CA ALA A 186 6.13 5.36 0.11
C ALA A 186 6.37 4.94 -1.35
N LEU A 187 5.30 4.62 -2.11
CA LEU A 187 5.42 4.19 -3.51
C LEU A 187 5.90 5.32 -4.44
N PHE A 188 5.52 6.55 -4.16
CA PHE A 188 5.93 7.74 -4.95
C PHE A 188 7.30 8.30 -4.58
N ALA A 189 7.97 7.73 -3.58
CA ALA A 189 9.32 8.10 -3.17
C ALA A 189 10.24 6.87 -3.24
N GLY A 190 10.34 6.10 -2.15
CA GLY A 190 11.17 4.89 -2.09
C GLY A 190 10.77 3.83 -3.11
N GLY A 191 9.48 3.69 -3.42
CA GLY A 191 8.99 2.74 -4.40
C GLY A 191 9.52 2.98 -5.82
N ARG A 192 9.83 4.22 -6.19
CA ARG A 192 10.46 4.53 -7.49
C ARG A 192 11.88 3.98 -7.58
N PHE A 193 12.63 4.08 -6.48
CA PHE A 193 13.95 3.48 -6.38
C PHE A 193 13.86 1.96 -6.44
N ILE A 194 12.97 1.36 -5.63
CA ILE A 194 12.75 -0.10 -5.61
C ILE A 194 12.41 -0.60 -7.02
N ARG A 195 11.46 0.06 -7.69
CA ARG A 195 11.08 -0.26 -9.05
C ARG A 195 12.25 -0.18 -10.03
N ALA A 196 13.06 0.87 -9.99
CA ALA A 196 14.21 1.01 -10.88
C ALA A 196 15.22 -0.14 -10.70
N VAL A 197 15.44 -0.58 -9.46
CA VAL A 197 16.28 -1.76 -9.18
C VAL A 197 15.65 -3.03 -9.74
N LEU A 198 14.35 -3.26 -9.51
CA LEU A 198 13.65 -4.44 -10.04
C LEU A 198 13.60 -4.47 -11.58
N GLU A 199 13.38 -3.33 -12.23
CA GLU A 199 13.40 -3.19 -13.70
C GLU A 199 14.80 -3.51 -14.27
N SER A 200 15.88 -3.27 -13.51
CA SER A 200 17.25 -3.55 -13.93
C SER A 200 17.61 -5.03 -13.99
N ALA A 201 16.82 -5.91 -13.35
CA ALA A 201 17.01 -7.37 -13.40
C ALA A 201 16.79 -7.95 -14.82
N GLY A 202 16.06 -7.25 -15.68
CA GLY A 202 15.87 -7.62 -17.09
C GLY A 202 14.82 -8.73 -17.33
N PRO A 203 14.32 -8.85 -18.57
CA PRO A 203 13.22 -9.76 -18.91
C PRO A 203 13.60 -11.25 -18.78
N GLU A 204 14.88 -11.59 -18.93
CA GLU A 204 15.40 -12.96 -18.74
C GLU A 204 15.12 -13.45 -17.31
N PHE A 205 15.31 -12.59 -16.31
CA PHE A 205 15.01 -12.91 -14.91
C PHE A 205 13.51 -13.09 -14.68
N TRP A 206 12.71 -12.12 -15.15
CA TRP A 206 11.27 -12.10 -14.93
C TRP A 206 10.49 -13.15 -15.76
N GLY A 207 11.08 -13.68 -16.82
CA GLY A 207 10.49 -14.73 -17.66
C GLY A 207 10.74 -16.15 -17.16
N GLN A 208 11.54 -16.33 -16.12
CA GLN A 208 11.78 -17.65 -15.52
C GLN A 208 10.57 -18.12 -14.72
N VAL A 209 10.34 -19.44 -14.73
CA VAL A 209 9.38 -20.06 -13.80
C VAL A 209 10.01 -20.00 -12.41
N PRO A 210 9.39 -19.31 -11.43
CA PRO A 210 9.95 -19.23 -10.10
C PRO A 210 10.07 -20.63 -9.47
N ALA A 211 11.06 -20.80 -8.60
CA ALA A 211 11.10 -21.93 -7.67
C ALA A 211 9.80 -21.97 -6.81
N PRO A 212 9.47 -23.12 -6.18
CA PRO A 212 8.30 -23.20 -5.30
C PRO A 212 8.30 -22.09 -4.24
N ILE A 213 7.16 -21.43 -4.07
CA ILE A 213 7.08 -20.17 -3.33
C ILE A 213 6.97 -20.42 -1.81
N PRO A 214 7.89 -19.90 -0.98
CA PRO A 214 7.75 -19.94 0.47
C PRO A 214 6.57 -19.08 0.97
N PRO A 215 5.96 -19.41 2.13
CA PRO A 215 6.28 -20.53 3.02
C PRO A 215 5.60 -21.85 2.62
N SER A 216 4.59 -21.81 1.74
CA SER A 216 3.78 -22.99 1.41
C SER A 216 4.48 -24.00 0.48
N GLN A 217 5.60 -23.60 -0.13
CA GLN A 217 6.33 -24.39 -1.14
C GLN A 217 5.44 -24.77 -2.32
N LYS A 218 4.48 -23.90 -2.66
CA LYS A 218 3.56 -24.12 -3.79
C LYS A 218 4.33 -23.94 -5.11
N SER A 219 4.25 -24.94 -5.98
CA SER A 219 4.92 -24.90 -7.29
C SER A 219 4.28 -23.90 -8.25
N CYS A 220 5.13 -23.21 -9.03
CA CYS A 220 4.72 -22.33 -10.11
C CYS A 220 4.58 -23.08 -11.43
N GLN A 221 3.92 -22.46 -12.41
CA GLN A 221 3.73 -23.01 -13.75
C GLN A 221 4.32 -22.06 -14.79
N ALA A 222 4.83 -22.63 -15.88
CA ALA A 222 5.23 -21.84 -17.05
C ALA A 222 4.00 -21.14 -17.62
N HIS A 223 4.10 -19.83 -17.81
CA HIS A 223 3.06 -19.06 -18.44
C HIS A 223 3.04 -19.41 -19.94
N ASP A 224 1.99 -20.07 -20.42
CA ASP A 224 1.78 -20.20 -21.87
C ASP A 224 1.39 -18.82 -22.42
N PRO A 225 2.16 -18.23 -23.34
CA PRO A 225 1.83 -16.89 -23.87
C PRO A 225 0.56 -16.86 -24.73
N MET A 226 -0.09 -18.00 -24.96
CA MET A 226 -1.18 -18.14 -25.94
C MET A 226 -2.61 -18.06 -25.34
N THR A 227 -2.75 -18.04 -24.01
CA THR A 227 -4.05 -17.97 -23.32
C THR A 227 -4.38 -16.60 -22.72
N ALA A 228 -3.49 -15.60 -22.85
CA ALA A 228 -3.76 -14.23 -22.44
C ALA A 228 -4.69 -13.54 -23.46
N VAL A 229 -5.99 -13.84 -23.41
CA VAL A 229 -7.00 -12.95 -23.98
C VAL A 229 -6.92 -11.65 -23.17
N PRO A 230 -6.68 -10.48 -23.80
CA PRO A 230 -6.73 -9.23 -23.07
C PRO A 230 -8.19 -8.97 -22.69
N SER A 231 -8.55 -9.23 -21.43
CA SER A 231 -9.76 -8.66 -20.81
C SER A 231 -9.56 -7.17 -20.56
N SER A 232 -9.38 -6.41 -21.65
CA SER A 232 -9.49 -4.97 -21.64
C SER A 232 -10.96 -4.62 -21.85
N THR A 233 -11.76 -4.66 -20.79
CA THR A 233 -12.92 -3.77 -20.68
C THR A 233 -12.40 -2.39 -20.28
N ALA A 234 -11.54 -1.83 -21.13
CA ALA A 234 -11.19 -0.42 -21.05
C ALA A 234 -12.43 0.33 -21.52
N MET A 235 -13.08 1.07 -20.61
CA MET A 235 -14.02 2.11 -21.01
C MET A 235 -13.31 2.99 -22.05
N GLY A 236 -13.92 3.08 -23.23
CA GLY A 236 -13.35 3.77 -24.38
C GLY A 236 -13.03 5.24 -24.09
N PRO A 237 -12.14 5.86 -24.87
CA PRO A 237 -11.81 7.26 -24.71
C PRO A 237 -13.07 8.10 -25.00
N VAL A 238 -13.43 8.97 -24.07
CA VAL A 238 -14.42 10.01 -24.32
C VAL A 238 -13.79 10.99 -25.32
N ASP A 239 -14.37 11.02 -26.51
CA ASP A 239 -13.93 11.81 -27.66
C ASP A 239 -14.14 13.30 -27.37
N LEU A 240 -13.05 14.02 -27.08
CA LEU A 240 -13.02 15.49 -27.04
C LEU A 240 -12.24 15.98 -28.26
N MET A 241 -12.98 16.11 -29.36
CA MET A 241 -12.56 16.77 -30.58
C MET A 241 -12.14 18.23 -30.32
N ARG A 242 -10.84 18.55 -30.48
CA ARG A 242 -10.39 19.77 -31.19
C ARG A 242 -8.88 19.79 -31.48
N GLY A 243 -8.57 19.69 -32.78
CA GLY A 243 -7.39 20.18 -33.54
C GLY A 243 -6.02 20.29 -32.86
N ASP A 244 -4.99 19.61 -33.40
CA ASP A 244 -4.24 20.11 -34.56
C ASP A 244 -3.22 19.06 -35.04
N HIS A 245 -2.98 18.99 -36.35
CA HIS A 245 -2.09 18.02 -36.97
C HIS A 245 -0.60 18.38 -36.75
N ARG A 246 0.12 17.56 -35.98
CA ARG A 246 1.56 17.37 -36.17
C ARG A 246 1.98 15.95 -35.82
N THR A 247 2.15 15.14 -36.86
CA THR A 247 2.72 13.79 -36.81
C THR A 247 4.17 13.84 -36.37
N ILE A 248 4.41 13.85 -35.05
CA ILE A 248 5.69 13.45 -34.49
C ILE A 248 5.65 11.93 -34.33
N ARG A 249 6.53 11.23 -35.06
CA ARG A 249 6.83 9.81 -34.83
C ARG A 249 7.25 9.63 -33.37
N VAL A 250 6.31 9.22 -32.52
CA VAL A 250 6.58 8.84 -31.13
C VAL A 250 7.14 7.41 -31.17
N GLY A 251 8.45 7.31 -30.97
CA GLY A 251 9.14 6.04 -30.81
C GLY A 251 8.63 5.25 -29.60
N THR A 252 8.53 3.94 -29.78
CA THR A 252 9.03 2.88 -28.86
C THR A 252 8.83 3.05 -27.34
N LYS A 253 7.75 3.70 -26.87
CA LYS A 253 7.43 3.82 -25.43
C LYS A 253 6.40 2.83 -24.90
N HIS A 254 5.95 1.86 -25.71
CA HIS A 254 4.95 0.87 -25.28
C HIS A 254 5.53 -0.39 -24.58
N SER A 255 6.85 -0.54 -24.48
CA SER A 255 7.45 -1.69 -23.76
C SER A 255 7.45 -1.56 -22.23
N ARG A 256 6.92 -0.47 -21.65
CA ARG A 256 6.94 -0.24 -20.18
C ARG A 256 5.89 -1.04 -19.40
N HIS A 257 5.07 -1.86 -20.07
CA HIS A 257 4.00 -2.67 -19.46
C HIS A 257 4.24 -4.18 -19.55
N SER A 258 5.46 -4.64 -19.87
CA SER A 258 5.72 -6.08 -20.02
C SER A 258 6.15 -6.80 -18.74
N LEU A 259 6.60 -6.08 -17.71
CA LEU A 259 7.06 -6.70 -16.47
C LEU A 259 5.94 -6.77 -15.43
N PRO A 260 5.84 -7.85 -14.64
CA PRO A 260 4.84 -8.03 -13.59
C PRO A 260 5.18 -7.22 -12.33
N LEU A 261 5.29 -5.90 -12.50
CA LEU A 261 5.62 -4.91 -11.47
C LEU A 261 4.49 -3.88 -11.28
N GLY A 262 3.26 -4.24 -11.66
CA GLY A 262 2.08 -3.37 -11.66
C GLY A 262 1.81 -2.68 -10.32
N PHE A 263 2.25 -3.26 -9.20
CA PHE A 263 2.23 -2.62 -7.88
C PHE A 263 2.88 -1.23 -7.88
N PHE A 264 4.02 -1.07 -8.57
CA PHE A 264 4.81 0.17 -8.63
C PHE A 264 4.46 1.08 -9.83
N HIS A 265 3.50 0.69 -10.66
CA HIS A 265 3.04 1.45 -11.81
C HIS A 265 1.62 1.98 -11.59
N PHE A 266 1.40 3.25 -11.88
CA PHE A 266 0.08 3.85 -11.80
C PHE A 266 -0.45 4.13 -13.21
N ALA A 267 -1.71 3.77 -13.46
CA ALA A 267 -2.35 3.91 -14.76
C ALA A 267 -2.80 5.36 -15.02
N THR A 268 -1.85 6.30 -14.97
CA THR A 268 -2.05 7.71 -15.32
C THR A 268 -0.93 8.18 -16.23
N VAL A 269 -1.16 9.31 -16.92
CA VAL A 269 -0.18 9.87 -17.85
C VAL A 269 1.13 10.30 -17.17
N LEU A 270 1.07 10.62 -15.87
CA LEU A 270 2.23 10.98 -15.05
C LEU A 270 2.67 9.84 -14.12
N ASP A 271 2.24 8.60 -14.39
CA ASP A 271 2.58 7.41 -13.62
C ASP A 271 2.34 7.60 -12.11
N GLY A 272 1.28 8.33 -11.76
CA GLY A 272 0.79 8.54 -10.41
C GLY A 272 1.28 9.80 -9.68
N GLU A 273 2.17 10.62 -10.28
CA GLU A 273 2.52 11.92 -9.66
C GLU A 273 1.30 12.87 -9.57
N ASP A 274 0.37 12.78 -10.52
CA ASP A 274 -0.93 13.44 -10.50
C ASP A 274 -1.81 12.96 -9.33
N LEU A 275 -1.86 11.64 -9.09
CA LEU A 275 -2.59 11.05 -7.97
C LEU A 275 -1.99 11.49 -6.62
N LYS A 276 -0.66 11.50 -6.50
CA LYS A 276 0.06 11.98 -5.31
C LYS A 276 -0.25 13.44 -5.02
N ALA A 277 -0.21 14.30 -6.04
CA ALA A 277 -0.51 15.71 -5.89
C ALA A 277 -1.97 15.94 -5.44
N GLU A 278 -2.92 15.25 -6.08
CA GLU A 278 -4.33 15.34 -5.72
C GLU A 278 -4.59 14.80 -4.30
N PHE A 279 -4.00 13.65 -3.94
CA PHE A 279 -4.11 13.10 -2.59
C PHE A 279 -3.62 14.08 -1.52
N LYS A 280 -2.42 14.65 -1.69
CA LYS A 280 -1.85 15.64 -0.74
C LYS A 280 -2.73 16.89 -0.63
N LYS A 281 -3.28 17.36 -1.75
CA LYS A 281 -4.22 18.49 -1.76
C LYS A 281 -5.49 18.19 -0.99
N ARG A 282 -6.08 16.99 -1.15
CA ARG A 282 -7.26 16.57 -0.39
C ARG A 282 -6.96 16.38 1.10
N LEU A 283 -5.78 15.86 1.43
CA LEU A 283 -5.30 15.71 2.80
C LEU A 283 -5.20 17.05 3.51
N SER A 284 -4.56 18.03 2.89
CA SER A 284 -4.43 19.40 3.46
C SER A 284 -5.79 20.08 3.66
N LYS A 285 -6.77 19.81 2.79
CA LYS A 285 -8.14 20.33 2.98
C LYS A 285 -8.89 19.63 4.12
N SER A 286 -8.63 18.35 4.34
CA SER A 286 -9.38 17.52 5.29
C SER A 286 -8.78 17.54 6.70
N GLU A 287 -7.48 17.80 6.84
CA GLU A 287 -6.80 17.76 8.13
C GLU A 287 -7.29 18.83 9.12
N SER A 288 -7.81 19.96 8.63
CA SER A 288 -8.41 21.02 9.45
C SER A 288 -9.72 20.60 10.10
N LEU A 289 -10.36 19.54 9.60
CA LEU A 289 -11.59 18.98 10.15
C LEU A 289 -11.30 17.99 11.28
N LEU A 290 -10.06 17.61 11.54
CA LEU A 290 -9.70 16.65 12.58
C LEU A 290 -9.70 17.32 13.96
N THR A 291 -10.19 16.58 14.96
CA THR A 291 -9.98 16.98 16.35
C THR A 291 -8.51 16.75 16.76
N PRO A 292 -8.00 17.43 17.80
CA PRO A 292 -6.65 17.19 18.31
C PRO A 292 -6.41 15.73 18.70
N GLN A 293 -7.41 15.05 19.27
CA GLN A 293 -7.30 13.64 19.64
C GLN A 293 -7.17 12.73 18.42
N GLU A 294 -8.00 12.94 17.39
CA GLU A 294 -7.91 12.13 16.16
C GLU A 294 -6.59 12.35 15.43
N ARG A 295 -6.10 13.58 15.42
CA ARG A 295 -4.79 13.91 14.89
C ARG A 295 -3.69 13.13 15.61
N ASN A 296 -3.72 13.10 16.94
CA ASN A 296 -2.77 12.33 17.74
C ASN A 296 -2.89 10.83 17.48
N ASP A 297 -4.12 10.30 17.37
CA ASP A 297 -4.35 8.89 17.02
C ASP A 297 -3.74 8.53 15.67
N ILE A 298 -3.89 9.39 14.65
CA ILE A 298 -3.30 9.18 13.30
C ILE A 298 -1.77 9.15 13.38
N ILE A 299 -1.16 10.06 14.14
CA ILE A 299 0.30 10.13 14.29
C ILE A 299 0.83 8.89 15.02
N GLN A 300 0.17 8.45 16.08
CA GLN A 300 0.56 7.24 16.81
C GLN A 300 0.38 5.98 15.95
N GLU A 301 -0.72 5.89 15.20
CA GLU A 301 -0.94 4.78 14.28
C GLU A 301 0.15 4.72 13.20
N ALA A 302 0.62 5.88 12.71
CA ALA A 302 1.70 5.91 11.74
C ALA A 302 2.99 5.26 12.28
N VAL A 303 3.29 5.42 13.57
CA VAL A 303 4.42 4.71 14.22
C VAL A 303 4.14 3.22 14.28
N CYS A 304 2.93 2.81 14.70
CA CYS A 304 2.53 1.40 14.74
C CYS A 304 2.64 0.72 13.37
N ILE A 305 2.30 1.41 12.27
CA ILE A 305 2.45 0.89 10.90
C ILE A 305 3.91 0.53 10.62
N PHE A 306 4.85 1.42 10.94
CA PHE A 306 6.27 1.15 10.72
C PHE A 306 6.82 0.04 11.61
N ASP A 307 6.40 -0.03 12.87
CA ASP A 307 6.81 -1.11 13.78
C ASP A 307 6.31 -2.47 13.28
N ASN A 308 5.06 -2.56 12.82
CA ASN A 308 4.53 -3.78 12.22
C ASN A 308 5.25 -4.13 10.91
N MET A 309 5.61 -3.14 10.08
CA MET A 309 6.41 -3.37 8.87
C MET A 309 7.82 -3.90 9.20
N LEU A 310 8.45 -3.42 10.27
CA LEU A 310 9.73 -3.96 10.74
C LEU A 310 9.62 -5.42 11.17
N LEU A 311 8.57 -5.77 11.91
CA LEU A 311 8.31 -7.15 12.32
C LEU A 311 8.00 -8.04 11.13
N LEU A 312 7.27 -7.53 10.13
CA LEU A 312 6.96 -8.25 8.90
C LEU A 312 8.23 -8.52 8.07
N VAL A 313 9.16 -7.56 8.00
CA VAL A 313 10.48 -7.79 7.38
C VAL A 313 11.24 -8.88 8.11
N GLY A 314 11.21 -8.89 9.44
CA GLY A 314 11.83 -9.98 10.23
C GLY A 314 11.20 -11.35 9.93
N GLN A 315 9.88 -11.45 9.84
CA GLN A 315 9.21 -12.69 9.42
C GLN A 315 9.64 -13.11 8.00
N LEU A 316 9.76 -12.16 7.08
CA LEU A 316 10.21 -12.44 5.71
C LEU A 316 11.66 -12.94 5.67
N ASP A 317 12.54 -12.44 6.54
CA ASP A 317 13.91 -12.96 6.65
C ASP A 317 13.92 -14.44 7.04
N ASP A 318 13.04 -14.84 7.97
CA ASP A 318 12.89 -16.24 8.37
C ASP A 318 12.31 -17.11 7.22
N VAL A 319 11.31 -16.58 6.49
CA VAL A 319 10.64 -17.29 5.40
C VAL A 319 11.53 -17.47 4.16
N CYS A 320 12.35 -16.47 3.85
CA CYS A 320 13.22 -16.45 2.67
C CYS A 320 14.67 -16.87 3.00
N GLU A 321 14.96 -17.21 4.26
CA GLU A 321 16.29 -17.54 4.76
C GLU A 321 17.34 -16.44 4.51
N THR A 322 16.90 -15.17 4.46
CA THR A 322 17.75 -13.99 4.21
C THR A 322 18.19 -13.36 5.53
N ASN A 323 19.10 -14.02 6.26
CA ASN A 323 19.54 -13.53 7.56
C ASN A 323 20.35 -12.22 7.46
N LEU A 324 20.29 -11.42 8.53
CA LEU A 324 20.85 -10.05 8.62
C LEU A 324 22.33 -9.90 8.20
N GLU A 325 23.14 -10.96 8.30
CA GLU A 325 24.55 -10.95 7.91
C GLU A 325 24.74 -10.80 6.39
N ASP A 326 23.81 -11.32 5.59
CA ASP A 326 23.90 -11.30 4.13
C ASP A 326 23.69 -9.88 3.59
N GLY A 327 22.74 -9.13 4.15
CA GLY A 327 22.46 -7.75 3.75
C GLY A 327 23.49 -6.72 4.27
N GLN A 328 24.20 -6.99 5.38
CA GLN A 328 25.23 -6.08 5.91
C GLN A 328 26.52 -6.09 5.08
N ARG A 329 26.95 -7.25 4.59
CA ARG A 329 28.12 -7.39 3.71
C ARG A 329 27.95 -6.60 2.42
N GLU A 330 26.72 -6.49 1.92
CA GLU A 330 26.44 -5.85 0.64
C GLU A 330 26.40 -4.31 0.72
N VAL A 331 25.86 -3.73 1.79
CA VAL A 331 25.91 -2.27 2.00
C VAL A 331 27.36 -1.80 2.12
N GLU A 332 28.23 -2.59 2.76
CA GLU A 332 29.67 -2.33 2.81
C GLU A 332 30.34 -2.51 1.44
N PHE A 333 29.96 -3.53 0.67
CA PHE A 333 30.50 -3.77 -0.67
C PHE A 333 30.11 -2.68 -1.68
N MET A 334 28.84 -2.25 -1.72
CA MET A 334 28.38 -1.13 -2.54
C MET A 334 29.03 0.19 -2.11
N GLY A 335 29.20 0.40 -0.79
CA GLY A 335 29.96 1.52 -0.23
C GLY A 335 31.43 1.52 -0.67
N LEU A 336 32.07 0.35 -0.76
CA LEU A 336 33.44 0.20 -1.25
C LEU A 336 33.55 0.43 -2.77
N GLN A 337 32.60 -0.08 -3.55
CA GLN A 337 32.57 0.11 -5.01
C GLN A 337 32.35 1.58 -5.39
N ALA A 338 31.43 2.27 -4.71
CA ALA A 338 31.21 3.71 -4.91
C ALA A 338 32.42 4.57 -4.51
N ARG A 339 33.24 4.09 -3.57
CA ARG A 339 34.52 4.73 -3.21
C ARG A 339 35.61 4.46 -4.26
N LYS A 340 35.71 3.24 -4.80
CA LYS A 340 36.67 2.90 -5.87
C LYS A 340 36.40 3.62 -7.18
N ALA A 341 35.14 3.84 -7.54
CA ALA A 341 34.74 4.60 -8.73
C ALA A 341 35.03 6.12 -8.65
N LYS A 342 35.43 6.65 -7.49
CA LYS A 342 35.88 8.04 -7.33
C LYS A 342 37.39 8.23 -7.51
N TYR A 343 38.14 7.15 -7.72
CA TYR A 343 39.59 7.16 -7.91
C TYR A 343 40.03 6.67 -9.30
N PHE A 344 39.11 6.60 -10.25
CA PHE A 344 39.39 6.37 -11.68
C PHE A 344 38.73 7.46 -12.53
#